data_AF-A0A1S9CH40-F1
#
_entry.id   AF-A0A1S9CH40-F1
#
_cell.length_a   1.000
_cell.length_b   1.000
_cell.length_c   1.000
_cell.angle_alpha   90.00
_cell.angle_beta   90.00
_cell.angle_gamma   90.00
#
_symmetry.space_group_name_H-M   'P 1'
#
loop_
_entity.id
_entity.type
_entity.pdbx_description
1 polymer ?
#
loop_
_entity_poly.entity_id
_entity_poly.type
_entity_poly.pdbx_seq_one_letter_code
_entity_poly.pdbx_strand_id
1 'polypeptide(L)'
;MKKSILRLGIAIIIFKVLVMSINLFIENMAFFLQDQYNISIDENLHIYLTLFSCTSFFIGFPVYTFLMRYKNEKPLPTERAKVSTQYLIIRLLVILSIWAILAVLLPPADVMSFRSIVDTLVFTVILYPIMEEVMWRELLFPEFGELGKNKFVAITTIGWAFLMHNMPINMMIALVAGFLLLGPLYYKTQNIKLCIFFHSFINLFFGLILSNTKLFFGYQLFGISTMMIIAIIIWVATIAYYFTTRNKPVAE
;
A
#
# COMPACT_ATOMS: atom_id res chain seq x y z
N MET A 1 22.90 12.13 -14.40
CA MET A 1 21.65 11.66 -13.75
C MET A 1 20.63 12.80 -13.78
N LYS A 2 19.39 12.59 -14.27
CA LYS A 2 18.37 13.67 -14.26
C LYS A 2 18.19 14.18 -12.82
N LYS A 3 18.11 15.50 -12.61
CA LYS A 3 17.95 16.14 -11.29
C LYS A 3 16.81 15.51 -10.48
N SER A 4 15.75 15.04 -11.14
CA SER A 4 14.59 14.38 -10.53
C SER A 4 14.92 13.04 -9.86
N ILE A 5 15.80 12.22 -10.43
CA ILE A 5 16.21 10.93 -9.85
C ILE A 5 17.05 11.17 -8.60
N LEU A 6 17.99 12.12 -8.66
CA LEU A 6 18.82 12.48 -7.51
C LEU A 6 17.96 12.99 -6.35
N ARG A 7 16.99 13.88 -6.64
CA ARG A 7 16.06 14.40 -5.63
C ARG A 7 15.21 13.28 -5.03
N LEU A 8 14.68 12.36 -5.84
CA LEU A 8 13.94 11.20 -5.34
C LEU A 8 14.82 10.37 -4.38
N GLY A 9 16.05 10.06 -4.79
CA GLY A 9 17.01 9.32 -3.96
C GLY A 9 17.28 10.03 -2.63
N ILE A 10 17.56 11.34 -2.65
CA ILE A 10 17.78 12.16 -1.45
C ILE A 10 16.53 12.15 -0.55
N ALA A 11 15.33 12.35 -1.12
CA ALA A 11 14.09 12.38 -0.35
C ALA A 11 13.81 11.04 0.34
N ILE A 12 14.07 9.91 -0.34
CA ILE A 12 13.95 8.56 0.23
C ILE A 12 14.97 8.34 1.35
N ILE A 13 16.23 8.72 1.13
CA ILE A 13 17.28 8.56 2.14
C ILE A 13 16.92 9.37 3.40
N ILE A 14 16.52 10.64 3.24
CA ILE A 14 16.11 11.48 4.36
C ILE A 14 14.89 10.89 5.06
N PHE A 15 13.87 10.45 4.31
CA PHE A 15 12.70 9.76 4.86
C PHE A 15 13.11 8.56 5.73
N LYS A 16 13.97 7.68 5.21
CA LYS A 16 14.39 6.45 5.91
C LYS A 16 15.26 6.72 7.12
N VAL A 17 16.26 7.60 6.98
CA VAL A 17 17.14 7.98 8.09
C VAL A 17 16.33 8.60 9.20
N LEU A 18 15.41 9.53 8.89
CA LEU A 18 14.60 10.20 9.90
C LEU A 18 13.66 9.25 10.64
N VAL A 19 12.94 8.39 9.91
CA VAL A 19 12.09 7.35 10.52
C VAL A 19 12.92 6.42 11.41
N MET A 20 14.07 5.96 10.93
CA MET A 20 14.96 5.06 11.67
C MET A 20 15.55 5.73 12.91
N SER A 21 16.03 6.96 12.82
CA SER A 21 16.60 7.70 13.96
C SER A 21 15.57 7.91 15.06
N ILE A 22 14.32 8.18 14.72
CA ILE A 22 13.26 8.41 15.71
C ILE A 22 12.78 7.09 16.30
N ASN A 23 12.67 6.03 15.51
CA ASN A 23 12.38 4.70 16.05
C ASN A 23 13.49 4.24 17.01
N LEU A 24 14.76 4.46 16.67
CA LEU A 24 15.90 4.17 17.56
C LEU A 24 15.85 5.01 18.83
N PHE A 25 15.43 6.28 18.75
CA PHE A 25 15.24 7.11 19.93
C PHE A 25 14.11 6.58 20.83
N ILE A 26 12.95 6.20 20.25
CA ILE A 26 11.83 5.61 21.00
C ILE A 26 12.28 4.31 21.68
N GLU A 27 13.02 3.47 20.98
CA GLU A 27 13.57 2.22 21.52
C GLU A 27 14.51 2.46 22.71
N ASN A 28 15.49 3.36 22.55
CA ASN A 28 16.40 3.72 23.64
C ASN A 28 15.66 4.34 24.84
N MET A 29 14.63 5.14 24.58
CA MET A 29 13.79 5.69 25.65
C MET A 29 13.00 4.59 26.37
N ALA A 30 12.50 3.59 25.65
CA ALA A 30 11.82 2.44 26.24
C ALA A 30 12.73 1.68 27.21
N PHE A 31 13.96 1.37 26.77
CA PHE A 31 14.95 0.71 27.63
C PHE A 31 15.34 1.57 28.84
N PHE A 32 15.54 2.87 28.64
CA PHE A 32 15.80 3.80 29.75
C PHE A 32 14.67 3.81 30.77
N LEU A 33 13.40 3.83 30.32
CA LEU A 33 12.23 3.80 31.20
C LEU A 33 12.11 2.48 31.96
N GLN A 34 12.46 1.35 31.33
CA GLN A 34 12.52 0.06 32.00
C GLN A 34 13.59 0.04 33.09
N ASP A 35 14.81 0.46 32.77
CA ASP A 35 15.95 0.37 33.68
C ASP A 35 15.86 1.35 34.85
N GLN A 36 15.37 2.57 34.62
CA GLN A 36 15.35 3.63 35.63
C GLN A 36 14.04 3.75 36.39
N TYR A 37 12.92 3.39 35.76
CA TYR A 37 11.58 3.60 36.32
C TYR A 37 10.75 2.31 36.44
N ASN A 38 11.34 1.15 36.15
CA ASN A 38 10.69 -0.16 36.24
C ASN A 38 9.39 -0.25 35.41
N ILE A 39 9.33 0.48 34.29
CA ILE A 39 8.22 0.43 33.35
C ILE A 39 8.44 -0.76 32.41
N SER A 40 7.61 -1.80 32.50
CA SER A 40 7.74 -3.01 31.69
C SER A 40 7.55 -2.72 30.20
N ILE A 41 8.54 -3.06 29.37
CA ILE A 41 8.42 -2.99 27.91
C ILE A 41 7.42 -4.03 27.42
N ASP A 42 7.44 -5.24 27.96
CA ASP A 42 6.59 -6.34 27.49
C ASP A 42 5.10 -6.02 27.64
N GLU A 43 4.72 -5.38 28.77
CA GLU A 43 3.35 -4.95 29.02
C GLU A 43 2.91 -3.81 28.09
N ASN A 44 3.88 -3.00 27.63
CA ASN A 44 3.65 -1.81 26.81
C ASN A 44 4.10 -1.97 25.35
N LEU A 45 4.48 -3.18 24.91
CA LEU A 45 5.07 -3.46 23.60
C LEU A 45 4.21 -2.90 22.46
N HIS A 46 2.89 -3.03 22.61
CA HIS A 46 1.92 -2.53 21.66
C HIS A 46 1.99 -1.00 21.47
N ILE A 47 2.21 -0.23 22.54
CA ILE A 47 2.36 1.23 22.47
C ILE A 47 3.61 1.56 21.66
N TYR A 48 4.72 0.88 21.93
CA TYR A 48 5.98 1.07 21.19
C TYR A 48 5.82 0.74 19.71
N LEU A 49 5.17 -0.37 19.36
CA LEU A 49 4.89 -0.75 17.97
C LEU A 49 3.97 0.25 17.25
N THR A 50 2.95 0.77 17.95
CA THR A 50 2.11 1.86 17.42
C THR A 50 2.94 3.12 17.16
N LEU A 51 3.78 3.52 18.11
CA LEU A 51 4.67 4.69 17.95
C LEU A 51 5.61 4.53 16.75
N PHE A 52 6.17 3.34 16.54
CA PHE A 52 7.03 3.04 15.39
C PHE A 52 6.27 3.17 14.06
N SER A 53 5.01 2.77 14.02
CA SER A 53 4.17 2.93 12.82
C SER A 53 3.87 4.40 12.55
N CYS A 54 3.64 5.19 13.61
CA CYS A 54 3.34 6.61 13.56
C CYS A 54 4.51 7.47 13.02
N THR A 55 5.78 7.09 13.22
CA THR A 55 6.92 7.91 12.76
C THR A 55 6.94 8.10 11.24
N SER A 56 6.52 7.08 10.49
CA SER A 56 6.38 7.17 9.03
C SER A 56 5.36 8.23 8.62
N PHE A 57 4.26 8.37 9.35
CA PHE A 57 3.16 9.28 9.00
C PHE A 57 3.33 10.71 9.50
N PHE A 58 3.82 10.88 10.73
CA PHE A 58 3.92 12.22 11.33
C PHE A 58 5.21 12.94 10.99
N ILE A 59 6.23 12.20 10.54
CA ILE A 59 7.57 12.75 10.37
C ILE A 59 8.12 12.42 9.00
N GLY A 60 8.23 11.13 8.68
CA GLY A 60 8.75 10.69 7.37
C GLY A 60 7.98 11.29 6.21
N PHE A 61 6.68 11.02 6.14
CA PHE A 61 5.82 11.40 5.02
C PHE A 61 5.74 12.92 4.80
N PRO A 62 5.51 13.77 5.83
CA PRO A 62 5.52 15.21 5.66
C PRO A 62 6.85 15.75 5.10
N VAL A 63 7.99 15.25 5.60
CA VAL A 63 9.31 15.65 5.11
C VAL A 63 9.52 15.19 3.66
N TYR A 64 9.14 13.96 3.33
CA TYR A 64 9.19 13.47 1.95
C TYR A 64 8.35 14.33 1.01
N THR A 65 7.10 14.62 1.39
CA THR A 65 6.20 15.46 0.61
C THR A 65 6.77 16.86 0.41
N PHE A 66 7.35 17.46 1.45
CA PHE A 66 8.01 18.76 1.37
C PHE A 66 9.16 18.76 0.36
N LEU A 67 10.05 17.76 0.44
CA LEU A 67 11.20 17.63 -0.47
C LEU A 67 10.80 17.38 -1.92
N MET A 68 9.68 16.67 -2.14
CA MET A 68 9.18 16.36 -3.48
C MET A 68 8.31 17.47 -4.09
N ARG A 69 7.59 18.26 -3.29
CA ARG A 69 6.65 19.29 -3.77
C ARG A 69 7.29 20.60 -4.24
N TYR A 70 8.55 20.89 -3.93
CA TYR A 70 9.17 22.21 -4.10
C TYR A 70 9.14 22.82 -5.53
N LYS A 71 8.72 22.10 -6.60
CA LYS A 71 8.60 22.65 -7.97
C LYS A 71 7.44 22.12 -8.83
N ASN A 72 6.50 21.34 -8.30
CA ASN A 72 5.45 20.72 -9.11
C ASN A 72 4.28 21.70 -9.38
N GLU A 73 4.51 22.71 -10.22
CA GLU A 73 3.51 23.74 -10.55
C GLU A 73 2.67 23.43 -11.81
N LYS A 74 2.97 22.37 -12.55
CA LYS A 74 2.18 22.01 -13.75
C LYS A 74 1.77 20.54 -13.73
N PRO A 75 0.49 20.22 -13.44
CA PRO A 75 -0.03 18.91 -13.83
C PRO A 75 0.06 18.81 -15.35
N LEU A 76 0.59 17.69 -15.84
CA LEU A 76 0.58 17.40 -17.27
C LEU A 76 -0.87 17.43 -17.78
N PRO A 77 -1.16 18.13 -18.89
CA PRO A 77 -2.48 18.05 -19.50
C PRO A 77 -2.59 16.67 -20.12
N THR A 78 -3.41 15.82 -19.51
CA THR A 78 -3.68 14.49 -20.02
C THR A 78 -5.15 14.21 -19.78
N GLU A 79 -5.86 13.88 -20.85
CA GLU A 79 -7.22 13.39 -20.75
C GLU A 79 -7.25 12.20 -19.79
N ARG A 80 -8.07 12.31 -18.73
CA ARG A 80 -8.27 11.22 -17.79
C ARG A 80 -9.01 10.11 -18.51
N ALA A 81 -8.28 9.10 -18.96
CA ALA A 81 -8.88 7.96 -19.64
C ALA A 81 -9.72 7.17 -18.65
N LYS A 82 -11.01 6.99 -18.97
CA LYS A 82 -11.87 6.06 -18.24
C LYS A 82 -11.33 4.64 -18.41
N VAL A 83 -11.39 3.87 -17.33
CA VAL A 83 -11.06 2.44 -17.34
C VAL A 83 -12.36 1.67 -17.41
N SER A 84 -12.42 0.65 -18.26
CA SER A 84 -13.57 -0.26 -18.27
C SER A 84 -13.57 -1.13 -17.01
N THR A 85 -14.75 -1.50 -16.54
CA THR A 85 -14.91 -2.45 -15.44
C THR A 85 -14.21 -3.78 -15.75
N GLN A 86 -14.29 -4.24 -17.00
CA GLN A 86 -13.63 -5.46 -17.46
C GLN A 86 -12.11 -5.42 -17.25
N TYR A 87 -11.47 -4.28 -17.52
CA TYR A 87 -10.02 -4.12 -17.28
C TYR A 87 -9.66 -4.30 -15.79
N LEU A 88 -10.47 -3.73 -14.90
CA LEU A 88 -10.25 -3.81 -13.45
C LEU A 88 -10.47 -5.25 -12.96
N ILE A 89 -11.57 -5.87 -13.37
CA ILE A 89 -11.91 -7.26 -13.02
C ILE A 89 -10.80 -8.21 -13.44
N ILE A 90 -10.34 -8.15 -14.70
CA ILE A 90 -9.30 -9.05 -15.21
C ILE A 90 -8.02 -8.92 -14.38
N ARG A 91 -7.57 -7.70 -14.07
CA ARG A 91 -6.33 -7.49 -13.32
C ARG A 91 -6.45 -7.95 -11.87
N LEU A 92 -7.59 -7.72 -11.23
CA LEU A 92 -7.85 -8.22 -9.89
C LEU A 92 -7.89 -9.74 -9.86
N LEU A 93 -8.57 -10.37 -10.83
CA LEU A 93 -8.60 -11.82 -10.95
C LEU A 93 -7.21 -12.41 -11.05
N VAL A 94 -6.34 -11.83 -11.89
CA VAL A 94 -4.95 -12.30 -12.02
C VAL A 94 -4.20 -12.15 -10.70
N ILE A 95 -4.33 -11.02 -9.99
CA ILE A 95 -3.70 -10.81 -8.68
C ILE A 95 -4.20 -11.83 -7.65
N LEU A 96 -5.52 -12.05 -7.60
CA LEU A 96 -6.15 -13.01 -6.70
C LEU A 96 -5.73 -14.44 -7.01
N SER A 97 -5.61 -14.82 -8.28
CA SER A 97 -5.13 -16.14 -8.69
C SER A 97 -3.67 -16.38 -8.29
N ILE A 98 -2.78 -15.42 -8.55
CA ILE A 98 -1.37 -15.51 -8.13
C ILE A 98 -1.30 -15.68 -6.61
N TRP A 99 -2.11 -14.93 -5.88
CA TRP A 99 -2.09 -15.02 -4.44
C TRP A 99 -2.67 -16.31 -3.89
N ALA A 100 -3.75 -16.83 -4.48
CA ALA A 100 -4.29 -18.13 -4.09
C ALA A 100 -3.22 -19.24 -4.20
N ILE A 101 -2.38 -19.18 -5.24
CA ILE A 101 -1.23 -20.08 -5.39
C ILE A 101 -0.23 -19.86 -4.26
N LEU A 102 0.17 -18.61 -3.99
CA LEU A 102 1.14 -18.30 -2.93
C LEU A 102 0.63 -18.71 -1.53
N ALA A 103 -0.65 -18.53 -1.24
CA ALA A 103 -1.24 -18.88 0.04
C ALA A 103 -1.24 -20.40 0.30
N VAL A 104 -1.30 -21.23 -0.74
CA VAL A 104 -1.15 -22.69 -0.63
C VAL A 104 0.30 -23.09 -0.36
N LEU A 105 1.26 -22.31 -0.86
CA LEU A 105 2.69 -22.58 -0.71
C LEU A 105 3.28 -22.08 0.60
N LEU A 106 2.59 -21.16 1.29
CA LEU A 106 3.07 -20.56 2.53
C LEU A 106 2.51 -21.32 3.75
N PRO A 107 3.29 -21.40 4.85
CA PRO A 107 2.78 -21.96 6.09
C PRO A 107 1.58 -21.15 6.59
N PRO A 108 0.60 -21.80 7.23
CA PRO A 108 -0.55 -21.10 7.78
C PRO A 108 -0.07 -20.07 8.81
N ALA A 109 -0.55 -18.83 8.66
CA ALA A 109 -0.29 -17.79 9.65
C ALA A 109 -0.99 -18.11 10.98
N ASP A 110 -0.38 -17.64 12.07
CA ASP A 110 -0.99 -17.67 13.39
C ASP A 110 -2.20 -16.75 13.46
N VAL A 111 -3.15 -17.11 14.33
CA VAL A 111 -4.37 -16.31 14.54
C VAL A 111 -4.00 -14.99 15.20
N MET A 112 -4.37 -13.87 14.58
CA MET A 112 -4.13 -12.55 15.14
C MET A 112 -5.05 -12.27 16.34
N SER A 113 -4.52 -11.55 17.33
CA SER A 113 -5.33 -10.97 18.41
C SER A 113 -6.27 -9.89 17.87
N PHE A 114 -7.39 -9.61 18.57
CA PHE A 114 -8.31 -8.53 18.20
C PHE A 114 -7.61 -7.17 18.06
N ARG A 115 -6.65 -6.87 18.95
CA ARG A 115 -5.87 -5.63 18.90
C ARG A 115 -5.01 -5.57 17.64
N SER A 116 -4.31 -6.66 17.33
CA SER A 116 -3.49 -6.78 16.11
C SER A 116 -4.33 -6.61 14.84
N ILE A 117 -5.58 -7.06 14.85
CA ILE A 117 -6.55 -6.84 13.76
C ILE A 117 -6.87 -5.36 13.60
N VAL A 118 -7.16 -4.66 14.69
CA VAL A 118 -7.44 -3.21 14.67
C VAL A 118 -6.21 -2.44 14.15
N ASP A 119 -5.02 -2.74 14.67
CA ASP A 119 -3.78 -2.09 14.24
C ASP A 119 -3.52 -2.34 12.75
N THR A 120 -3.72 -3.58 12.28
CA THR A 120 -3.60 -3.93 10.85
C THR A 120 -4.60 -3.16 9.99
N LEU A 121 -5.84 -3.02 10.45
CA LEU A 121 -6.87 -2.27 9.71
C LEU A 121 -6.51 -0.78 9.61
N VAL A 122 -6.11 -0.16 10.71
CA VAL A 122 -5.78 1.27 10.72
C VAL A 122 -4.51 1.52 9.90
N PHE A 123 -3.42 0.84 10.20
CA PHE A 123 -2.13 1.12 9.59
C PHE A 123 -1.99 0.47 8.21
N THR A 124 -2.12 -0.85 8.12
CA THR A 124 -1.83 -1.61 6.89
C THR A 124 -2.90 -1.44 5.82
N VAL A 125 -4.18 -1.33 6.20
CA VAL A 125 -5.28 -1.25 5.22
C VAL A 125 -5.62 0.18 4.84
N ILE A 126 -5.51 1.14 5.76
CA ILE A 126 -5.96 2.52 5.52
C ILE A 126 -4.77 3.46 5.36
N LEU A 127 -3.98 3.66 6.40
CA LEU A 127 -2.99 4.74 6.42
C LEU A 127 -1.83 4.48 5.46
N TYR A 128 -1.21 3.30 5.47
CA TYR A 128 -0.08 2.99 4.59
C TYR A 128 -0.45 3.09 3.11
N PRO A 129 -1.57 2.52 2.62
CA PRO A 129 -1.98 2.70 1.23
C PRO A 129 -2.15 4.16 0.81
N ILE A 130 -2.71 5.02 1.68
CA ILE A 130 -2.81 6.46 1.40
C ILE A 130 -1.41 7.06 1.22
N MET A 131 -0.52 6.84 2.19
CA MET A 131 0.83 7.37 2.16
C MET A 131 1.61 6.86 0.93
N GLU A 132 1.59 5.55 0.70
CA GLU A 132 2.36 4.90 -0.35
C GLU A 132 1.89 5.30 -1.75
N GLU A 133 0.59 5.36 -2.01
CA GLU A 133 0.10 5.79 -3.32
C GLU A 133 0.40 7.28 -3.56
N VAL A 134 0.27 8.15 -2.55
CA VAL A 134 0.65 9.57 -2.70
C VAL A 134 2.15 9.70 -2.96
N MET A 135 2.99 9.00 -2.20
CA MET A 135 4.44 9.02 -2.37
C MET A 135 4.88 8.49 -3.72
N TRP A 136 4.39 7.32 -4.12
CA TRP A 136 4.92 6.57 -5.27
C TRP A 136 4.17 6.80 -6.57
N ARG A 137 2.94 7.30 -6.54
CA ARG A 137 2.17 7.59 -7.75
C ARG A 137 2.01 9.08 -7.94
N GLU A 138 1.37 9.77 -7.00
CA GLU A 138 1.00 11.17 -7.19
C GLU A 138 2.22 12.09 -7.29
N LEU A 139 3.14 12.02 -6.32
CA LEU A 139 4.30 12.91 -6.27
C LEU A 139 5.34 12.61 -7.35
N LEU A 140 5.38 11.37 -7.86
CA LEU A 140 6.35 10.94 -8.88
C LEU A 140 5.86 11.13 -10.31
N PHE A 141 4.55 11.24 -10.54
CA PHE A 141 4.01 11.31 -11.88
C PHE A 141 4.45 12.55 -12.67
N PRO A 142 4.49 13.77 -12.10
CA PRO A 142 5.03 14.94 -12.81
C PRO A 142 6.49 14.78 -13.25
N GLU A 143 7.25 13.95 -12.55
CA GLU A 143 8.70 13.78 -12.75
C GLU A 143 9.05 12.65 -13.72
N PHE A 144 8.23 11.59 -13.74
CA PHE A 144 8.52 10.36 -14.47
C PHE A 144 7.41 9.94 -15.44
N GLY A 145 6.24 10.58 -15.42
CA GLY A 145 5.11 10.27 -16.30
C GLY A 145 5.44 10.43 -17.78
N GLU A 146 6.18 11.49 -18.14
CA GLU A 146 6.62 11.74 -19.52
C GLU A 146 7.61 10.69 -20.06
N LEU A 147 8.21 9.87 -19.19
CA LEU A 147 9.08 8.77 -19.64
C LEU A 147 8.29 7.63 -20.30
N GLY A 148 6.96 7.71 -20.27
CA GLY A 148 6.06 6.72 -20.80
C GLY A 148 5.66 5.68 -19.75
N LYS A 149 4.54 5.01 -20.03
CA LYS A 149 3.86 4.05 -19.14
C LYS A 149 4.82 3.05 -18.50
N ASN A 150 5.60 2.34 -19.31
CA ASN A 150 6.40 1.22 -18.83
C ASN A 150 7.50 1.68 -17.86
N LYS A 151 8.14 2.82 -18.14
CA LYS A 151 9.19 3.37 -17.28
C LYS A 151 8.62 3.92 -15.98
N PHE A 152 7.52 4.68 -16.05
CA PHE A 152 6.82 5.15 -14.85
C PHE A 152 6.40 3.99 -13.95
N VAL A 153 5.73 2.97 -14.52
CA VAL A 153 5.28 1.80 -13.75
C VAL A 153 6.46 1.06 -13.13
N ALA A 154 7.55 0.87 -13.87
CA ALA A 154 8.75 0.18 -13.35
C ALA A 154 9.41 0.96 -12.20
N ILE A 155 9.69 2.26 -12.37
CA ILE A 155 10.34 3.09 -11.36
C ILE A 155 9.53 3.09 -10.07
N THR A 156 8.23 3.34 -10.19
CA THR A 156 7.34 3.52 -9.05
C THR A 156 6.97 2.20 -8.37
N THR A 157 6.98 1.08 -9.08
CA THR A 157 6.72 -0.25 -8.51
C THR A 157 7.96 -0.84 -7.86
N ILE A 158 9.11 -0.80 -8.53
CA ILE A 158 10.37 -1.32 -7.98
C ILE A 158 10.78 -0.50 -6.76
N GLY A 159 10.71 0.84 -6.85
CA GLY A 159 11.00 1.71 -5.73
C GLY A 159 10.12 1.39 -4.52
N TRP A 160 8.80 1.33 -4.72
CA TRP A 160 7.85 0.95 -3.67
C TRP A 160 8.15 -0.43 -3.07
N ALA A 161 8.30 -1.47 -3.89
CA ALA A 161 8.48 -2.84 -3.42
C ALA A 161 9.76 -2.99 -2.57
N PHE A 162 10.90 -2.52 -3.06
CA PHE A 162 12.19 -2.73 -2.40
C PHE A 162 12.50 -1.73 -1.28
N LEU A 163 11.86 -0.56 -1.27
CA LEU A 163 12.12 0.45 -0.25
C LEU A 163 11.07 0.46 0.85
N MET A 164 9.85 -0.01 0.62
CA MET A 164 8.80 0.00 1.65
C MET A 164 8.64 -1.35 2.35
N HIS A 165 9.18 -2.42 1.81
CA HIS A 165 9.03 -3.76 2.38
C HIS A 165 10.38 -4.35 2.75
N ASN A 166 10.41 -5.04 3.90
CA ASN A 166 11.62 -5.68 4.42
C ASN A 166 11.55 -7.22 4.33
N MET A 167 10.41 -7.77 3.89
CA MET A 167 10.20 -9.21 3.76
C MET A 167 10.07 -9.61 2.29
N PRO A 168 10.78 -10.65 1.81
CA PRO A 168 10.73 -11.06 0.40
C PRO A 168 9.32 -11.35 -0.12
N ILE A 169 8.46 -11.95 0.71
CA ILE A 169 7.08 -12.23 0.33
C ILE A 169 6.28 -10.94 0.10
N ASN A 170 6.43 -9.95 0.98
CA ASN A 170 5.76 -8.66 0.82
C ASN A 170 6.29 -7.88 -0.39
N MET A 171 7.60 -7.97 -0.67
CA MET A 171 8.19 -7.41 -1.89
C MET A 171 7.55 -8.02 -3.14
N MET A 172 7.40 -9.34 -3.18
CA MET A 172 6.77 -10.03 -4.31
C MET A 172 5.30 -9.60 -4.50
N ILE A 173 4.53 -9.49 -3.40
CA ILE A 173 3.15 -8.99 -3.44
C ILE A 173 3.11 -7.57 -4.02
N ALA A 174 3.98 -6.69 -3.52
CA ALA A 174 4.08 -5.31 -3.99
C ALA A 174 4.46 -5.24 -5.47
N LEU A 175 5.41 -6.07 -5.94
CA LEU A 175 5.76 -6.15 -7.36
C LEU A 175 4.55 -6.55 -8.20
N VAL A 176 3.83 -7.62 -7.81
CA VAL A 176 2.65 -8.10 -8.53
C VAL A 176 1.55 -7.03 -8.56
N ALA A 177 1.17 -6.48 -7.40
CA ALA A 177 0.14 -5.44 -7.30
C ALA A 177 0.52 -4.18 -8.09
N GLY A 178 1.78 -3.75 -8.01
CA GLY A 178 2.29 -2.54 -8.65
C GLY A 178 2.33 -2.67 -10.17
N PHE A 179 2.87 -3.77 -10.70
CA PHE A 179 2.97 -4.00 -12.14
C PHE A 179 1.62 -4.36 -12.77
N LEU A 180 0.80 -5.14 -12.08
CA LEU A 180 -0.44 -5.67 -12.65
C LEU A 180 -1.67 -4.81 -12.38
N LEU A 181 -1.66 -3.87 -11.44
CA LEU A 181 -2.82 -3.02 -11.20
C LEU A 181 -2.43 -1.58 -10.92
N LEU A 182 -1.79 -1.29 -9.79
CA LEU A 182 -1.70 0.06 -9.23
C LEU A 182 -0.93 1.03 -10.14
N GLY A 183 0.22 0.62 -10.67
CA GLY A 183 1.02 1.44 -11.58
C GLY A 183 0.28 1.75 -12.89
N PRO A 184 -0.15 0.74 -13.67
CA PRO A 184 -0.89 0.96 -14.91
C PRO A 184 -2.20 1.72 -14.72
N LEU A 185 -2.89 1.47 -13.61
CA LEU A 185 -4.14 2.13 -13.26
C LEU A 185 -3.90 3.63 -13.04
N TYR A 186 -2.91 3.99 -12.23
CA TYR A 186 -2.59 5.39 -12.00
C TYR A 186 -2.14 6.09 -13.28
N TYR A 187 -1.23 5.47 -14.05
CA TYR A 187 -0.74 6.07 -15.29
C TYR A 187 -1.88 6.39 -16.27
N LYS A 188 -2.89 5.51 -16.35
CA LYS A 188 -4.04 5.68 -17.26
C LYS A 188 -5.06 6.70 -16.73
N THR A 189 -5.33 6.71 -15.43
CA THR A 189 -6.46 7.47 -14.86
C THR A 189 -6.08 8.76 -14.17
N GLN A 190 -4.86 8.82 -13.64
CA GLN A 190 -4.40 9.81 -12.66
C GLN A 190 -5.38 10.00 -11.51
N ASN A 191 -6.10 8.94 -11.15
CA ASN A 191 -7.06 8.95 -10.06
C ASN A 191 -6.44 8.31 -8.83
N ILE A 192 -5.83 9.14 -7.98
CA ILE A 192 -5.17 8.67 -6.77
C ILE A 192 -6.14 7.96 -5.82
N LYS A 193 -7.40 8.42 -5.72
CA LYS A 193 -8.42 7.81 -4.86
C LYS A 193 -8.73 6.38 -5.28
N LEU A 194 -8.73 6.10 -6.58
CA LEU A 194 -8.96 4.76 -7.12
C LEU A 194 -7.79 3.83 -6.81
N CYS A 195 -6.55 4.32 -6.92
CA CYS A 195 -5.37 3.56 -6.54
C CYS A 195 -5.34 3.25 -5.04
N ILE A 196 -5.63 4.25 -4.18
CA ILE A 196 -5.74 4.05 -2.73
C ILE A 196 -6.80 3.00 -2.42
N PHE A 197 -7.99 3.10 -3.02
CA PHE A 197 -9.05 2.11 -2.80
C PHE A 197 -8.60 0.69 -3.15
N PHE A 198 -7.99 0.48 -4.32
CA PHE A 198 -7.53 -0.85 -4.72
C PHE A 198 -6.37 -1.36 -3.87
N HIS A 199 -5.47 -0.49 -3.46
CA HIS A 199 -4.38 -0.85 -2.57
C HIS A 199 -4.91 -1.23 -1.18
N SER A 200 -5.77 -0.41 -0.57
CA SER A 200 -6.47 -0.75 0.67
C SER A 200 -7.22 -2.07 0.56
N PHE A 201 -7.91 -2.30 -0.55
CA PHE A 201 -8.63 -3.54 -0.79
C PHE A 201 -7.70 -4.76 -0.87
N ILE A 202 -6.57 -4.66 -1.57
CA ILE A 202 -5.53 -5.69 -1.63
C ILE A 202 -4.99 -5.99 -0.22
N ASN A 203 -4.69 -4.96 0.56
CA ASN A 203 -4.14 -5.12 1.92
C ASN A 203 -5.18 -5.68 2.90
N LEU A 204 -6.45 -5.29 2.78
CA LEU A 204 -7.54 -5.88 3.57
C LEU A 204 -7.64 -7.37 3.28
N PHE A 205 -7.63 -7.74 2.00
CA PHE A 205 -7.85 -9.13 1.63
C PHE A 205 -6.65 -10.01 1.97
N PHE A 206 -5.43 -9.58 1.62
CA PHE A 206 -4.23 -10.38 1.82
C PHE A 206 -3.59 -10.20 3.19
N GLY A 207 -3.58 -8.98 3.72
CA GLY A 207 -3.02 -8.68 5.03
C GLY A 207 -3.91 -9.16 6.18
N LEU A 208 -5.24 -9.07 6.03
CA LEU A 208 -6.17 -9.38 7.11
C LEU A 208 -7.00 -10.65 6.85
N ILE A 209 -7.82 -10.68 5.79
CA ILE A 209 -8.82 -11.74 5.60
C ILE A 209 -8.17 -13.10 5.37
N LEU A 210 -7.24 -13.20 4.41
CA LEU A 210 -6.69 -14.50 4.06
C LEU A 210 -5.76 -15.06 5.15
N SER A 211 -4.94 -14.18 5.74
CA SER A 211 -4.05 -14.52 6.85
C SER A 211 -4.79 -15.00 8.10
N ASN A 212 -6.08 -14.68 8.24
CA ASN A 212 -6.89 -15.03 9.42
C ASN A 212 -8.10 -15.91 9.06
N THR A 213 -8.00 -16.65 7.98
CA THR A 213 -9.06 -17.58 7.51
C THR A 213 -9.55 -18.53 8.59
N LYS A 214 -8.66 -19.05 9.45
CA LYS A 214 -9.02 -19.90 10.60
C LYS A 214 -9.94 -19.19 11.59
N LEU A 215 -9.64 -17.92 11.90
CA LEU A 215 -10.38 -17.11 12.86
C LEU A 215 -11.78 -16.75 12.34
N PHE A 216 -11.86 -16.38 11.06
CA PHE A 216 -13.11 -15.91 10.48
C PHE A 216 -14.02 -17.05 9.99
N PHE A 217 -13.48 -18.21 9.61
CA PHE A 217 -14.24 -19.23 8.88
C PHE A 217 -14.05 -20.68 9.37
N GLY A 218 -13.20 -20.94 10.37
CA GLY A 218 -12.89 -22.29 10.84
C GLY A 218 -12.04 -23.13 9.87
N TYR A 219 -11.78 -24.41 10.21
CA TYR A 219 -10.87 -25.30 9.47
C TYR A 219 -11.37 -25.79 8.09
N GLN A 220 -12.57 -25.38 7.62
CA GLN A 220 -13.11 -25.79 6.32
C GLN A 220 -12.59 -24.85 5.20
N LEU A 221 -11.29 -24.95 4.95
CA LEU A 221 -10.46 -23.84 4.45
C LEU A 221 -10.39 -23.65 2.92
N PHE A 222 -11.06 -24.47 2.11
CA PHE A 222 -10.95 -24.38 0.64
C PHE A 222 -12.24 -23.92 -0.06
N GLY A 223 -13.41 -24.34 0.42
CA GLY A 223 -14.70 -23.99 -0.20
C GLY A 223 -15.15 -22.56 0.11
N ILE A 224 -15.01 -22.13 1.37
CA ILE A 224 -15.51 -20.83 1.84
C ILE A 224 -14.60 -19.67 1.40
N SER A 225 -13.28 -19.87 1.44
CA SER A 225 -12.27 -18.93 0.93
C SER A 225 -12.47 -18.67 -0.58
N THR A 226 -12.79 -19.70 -1.35
CA THR A 226 -13.12 -19.58 -2.79
C THR A 226 -14.43 -18.81 -3.01
N MET A 227 -15.48 -19.12 -2.25
CA MET A 227 -16.77 -18.40 -2.31
C MET A 227 -16.64 -16.93 -1.94
N MET A 228 -15.77 -16.60 -0.99
CA MET A 228 -15.47 -15.22 -0.63
C MET A 228 -14.65 -14.48 -1.66
N ILE A 229 -13.64 -15.12 -2.24
CA ILE A 229 -12.90 -14.56 -3.38
C ILE A 229 -13.89 -14.18 -4.48
N ILE A 230 -14.83 -15.07 -4.80
CA ILE A 230 -15.89 -14.84 -5.80
C ILE A 230 -16.82 -13.70 -5.37
N ALA A 231 -17.35 -13.70 -4.15
CA ALA A 231 -18.25 -12.65 -3.64
C ALA A 231 -17.59 -11.27 -3.66
N ILE A 232 -16.28 -11.24 -3.40
CA ILE A 232 -15.47 -10.03 -3.38
C ILE A 232 -15.14 -9.56 -4.80
N ILE A 233 -14.83 -10.46 -5.74
CA ILE A 233 -14.72 -10.13 -7.17
C ILE A 233 -16.01 -9.47 -7.65
N ILE A 234 -17.16 -10.03 -7.27
CA ILE A 234 -18.48 -9.48 -7.59
C ILE A 234 -18.64 -8.10 -6.96
N TRP A 235 -18.31 -7.93 -5.67
CA TRP A 235 -18.46 -6.66 -4.97
C TRP A 235 -17.57 -5.56 -5.52
N VAL A 236 -16.30 -5.87 -5.83
CA VAL A 236 -15.37 -4.95 -6.46
C VAL A 236 -15.76 -4.63 -7.90
N ALA A 237 -16.29 -5.60 -8.65
CA ALA A 237 -16.89 -5.35 -9.96
C ALA A 237 -18.08 -4.38 -9.86
N THR A 238 -18.94 -4.52 -8.85
CA THR A 238 -20.08 -3.62 -8.60
C THR A 238 -19.63 -2.20 -8.25
N ILE A 239 -18.62 -2.05 -7.39
CA ILE A 239 -18.07 -0.74 -7.02
C ILE A 239 -17.35 -0.09 -8.20
N ALA A 240 -16.53 -0.86 -8.93
CA ALA A 240 -15.89 -0.40 -10.15
C ALA A 240 -16.92 0.03 -11.21
N TYR A 241 -18.02 -0.70 -11.35
CA TYR A 241 -19.15 -0.33 -12.20
C TYR A 241 -19.80 0.98 -11.74
N TYR A 242 -20.06 1.14 -10.43
CA TYR A 242 -20.65 2.35 -9.86
C TYR A 242 -19.81 3.61 -10.15
N PHE A 243 -18.49 3.55 -9.92
CA PHE A 243 -17.59 4.69 -10.15
C PHE A 243 -17.32 4.99 -11.63
N THR A 244 -17.51 4.01 -12.52
CA THR A 244 -17.30 4.20 -13.97
C THR A 244 -18.56 4.67 -14.70
N THR A 245 -19.77 4.36 -14.19
CA THR A 245 -21.05 4.69 -14.87
C THR A 245 -21.69 6.00 -14.43
N ARG A 246 -21.43 6.51 -13.22
CA ARG A 246 -22.01 7.79 -12.75
C ARG A 246 -21.37 9.05 -13.34
N ASN A 247 -20.22 8.93 -14.01
CA ASN A 247 -19.58 10.02 -14.74
C ASN A 247 -19.90 9.95 -16.24
N LYS A 248 -21.17 9.80 -16.64
CA LYS A 248 -21.53 10.03 -18.05
C LYS A 248 -21.22 11.49 -18.40
N PRO A 249 -20.54 11.78 -19.52
CA PRO A 249 -20.52 13.15 -20.04
C PRO A 249 -21.98 13.54 -20.31
N VAL A 250 -22.36 14.75 -19.94
CA VAL A 250 -23.51 15.40 -20.59
C VAL A 250 -23.14 15.43 -22.07
N ALA A 251 -23.96 14.79 -22.90
CA ALA A 251 -23.72 14.74 -24.34
C ALA A 251 -23.71 16.17 -24.88
N GLU A 252 -22.63 16.55 -25.57
CA GLU A 252 -22.65 17.64 -26.56
C GLU A 252 -23.20 17.09 -27.88
#